data_AF-A0A209DA13-F1
#
_entry.id   AF-A0A209DA13-F1
#
_cell.length_a   1.000
_cell.length_b   1.000
_cell.length_c   1.000
_cell.angle_alpha   90.00
_cell.angle_beta   90.00
_cell.angle_gamma   90.00
#
_symmetry.space_group_name_H-M   'P 1'
#
loop_
_entity.id
_entity.type
_entity.pdbx_description
1 polymer ?
#
loop_
_entity_poly.entity_id
_entity_poly.type
_entity_poly.pdbx_seq_one_letter_code
_entity_poly.pdbx_strand_id
1 'polypeptide(L)'
;MPHLIQPLDTEDPLGPLPQEFAAIMRPELPSLIKEIGVEVTRAYPEYARLLDGPNGQAIRVGVEQSLASFVDLVAEPTSPTTLRDDMCRRFGRFEAYEGRSMDTLQGAYRLGARVALRRAKKVGQSYHLSPTLMLSFADALFAYVDELESLSREGFLEVQSQSGEHSEALRRRLLHLILAGRPAPGSAIADLCEQVGWALPEEVTLIAVRAPAELDRLRADRDLLVDLSAPQPHLLIPGPLDDARRSMLEQSLPAGRAAIGLTVPTALACESIRWARRVLELVDSGVIDDAPLIRCEDHLTTLWLLSDPALLDQLAQRELAAVAGISATRRDRLVETLRIWLDTRGTAAQMGALLDVHPQTVRYRMRSLETIFGDQLVDPESRFATEAVLRALRLRSRSTGTSP
;
A
#
# COMPACT_ATOMS: atom_id res chain seq x y z
N MET A 1 -30.80 39.78 -23.39
CA MET A 1 -31.28 38.98 -22.24
C MET A 1 -31.78 37.66 -22.80
N PRO A 2 -30.96 36.61 -22.88
CA PRO A 2 -31.45 35.29 -23.23
C PRO A 2 -32.22 34.72 -22.04
N HIS A 3 -33.46 34.29 -22.29
CA HIS A 3 -34.26 33.58 -21.31
C HIS A 3 -33.55 32.27 -20.93
N LEU A 4 -33.19 32.17 -19.66
CA LEU A 4 -32.81 30.92 -19.01
C LEU A 4 -33.99 29.95 -19.11
N ILE A 5 -33.83 28.91 -19.93
CA ILE A 5 -34.70 27.74 -19.89
C ILE A 5 -34.37 27.04 -18.58
N GLN A 6 -35.30 27.09 -17.62
CA GLN A 6 -35.25 26.27 -16.41
C GLN A 6 -35.20 24.79 -16.81
N PRO A 7 -34.39 23.96 -16.13
CA PRO A 7 -34.45 22.52 -16.32
C PRO A 7 -35.83 22.05 -15.85
N LEU A 8 -36.58 21.45 -16.77
CA LEU A 8 -37.79 20.71 -16.42
C LEU A 8 -37.37 19.60 -15.46
N ASP A 9 -38.03 19.57 -14.30
CA ASP A 9 -38.02 18.44 -13.38
C ASP A 9 -38.18 17.15 -14.19
N THR A 10 -37.20 16.28 -14.10
CA THR A 10 -37.13 15.03 -14.85
C THR A 10 -38.05 14.01 -14.17
N GLU A 11 -39.35 14.26 -14.24
CA GLU A 11 -40.34 13.19 -14.11
C GLU A 11 -40.17 12.26 -15.32
N ASP A 12 -40.01 10.98 -15.05
CA ASP A 12 -39.78 9.89 -16.00
C ASP A 12 -40.81 9.94 -17.16
N PRO A 13 -40.43 10.33 -18.40
CA PRO A 13 -41.41 10.63 -19.46
C PRO A 13 -42.03 9.39 -20.10
N LEU A 14 -41.67 8.18 -19.65
CA LEU A 14 -42.05 6.93 -20.29
C LEU A 14 -42.67 6.00 -19.25
N GLY A 15 -44.00 5.94 -19.24
CA GLY A 15 -44.75 5.02 -18.40
C GLY A 15 -44.37 3.55 -18.65
N PRO A 16 -44.73 2.64 -17.73
CA PRO A 16 -44.39 1.22 -17.82
C PRO A 16 -44.86 0.61 -19.14
N LEU A 17 -44.06 -0.29 -19.68
CA LEU A 17 -44.42 -1.06 -20.86
C LEU A 17 -45.78 -1.76 -20.64
N PRO A 18 -46.75 -1.63 -21.56
CA PRO A 18 -48.03 -2.33 -21.46
C PRO A 18 -47.85 -3.84 -21.43
N GLN A 19 -48.62 -4.54 -20.59
CA GLN A 19 -48.59 -6.01 -20.49
C GLN A 19 -48.84 -6.71 -21.83
N GLU A 20 -49.63 -6.08 -22.70
CA GLU A 20 -49.92 -6.53 -24.06
C GLU A 20 -48.64 -6.69 -24.90
N PHE A 21 -47.61 -5.88 -24.64
CA PHE A 21 -46.32 -5.97 -25.30
C PHE A 21 -45.57 -7.27 -24.94
N ALA A 22 -45.64 -7.71 -23.68
CA ALA A 22 -45.07 -9.00 -23.27
C ALA A 22 -45.76 -10.17 -23.97
N ALA A 23 -47.08 -10.11 -24.15
CA ALA A 23 -47.84 -11.14 -24.88
C ALA A 23 -47.44 -11.24 -26.36
N ILE A 24 -47.09 -10.11 -26.99
CA ILE A 24 -46.61 -10.04 -28.38
C ILE A 24 -45.16 -10.56 -28.49
N MET A 25 -44.31 -10.27 -27.52
CA MET A 25 -42.88 -10.64 -27.58
C MET A 25 -42.60 -12.08 -27.13
N ARG A 26 -43.42 -12.66 -26.24
CA ARG A 26 -43.22 -14.01 -25.70
C ARG A 26 -43.09 -15.11 -26.78
N PRO A 27 -43.90 -15.14 -27.86
CA PRO A 27 -43.74 -16.09 -28.96
C PRO A 27 -42.43 -15.93 -29.77
N GLU A 28 -41.84 -14.73 -29.78
CA GLU A 28 -40.61 -14.44 -30.53
C GLU A 28 -39.35 -14.90 -29.79
N LEU A 29 -39.41 -15.05 -28.45
CA LEU A 29 -38.27 -15.35 -27.58
C LEU A 29 -37.43 -16.55 -28.04
N PRO A 30 -37.98 -17.74 -28.36
CA PRO A 30 -37.16 -18.90 -28.75
C PRO A 30 -36.31 -18.63 -29.99
N SER A 31 -36.88 -17.90 -30.96
CA SER A 31 -36.16 -17.53 -32.18
C SER A 31 -35.12 -16.44 -31.94
N LEU A 32 -35.42 -15.49 -31.05
CA LEU A 32 -34.53 -14.38 -30.68
C LEU A 32 -33.31 -14.88 -29.90
N ILE A 33 -33.51 -15.80 -28.95
CA ILE A 33 -32.43 -16.43 -28.17
C ILE A 33 -31.43 -17.10 -29.12
N LYS A 34 -31.94 -17.86 -30.11
CA LYS A 34 -31.11 -18.51 -31.12
C LYS A 34 -30.34 -17.50 -31.98
N GLU A 35 -30.99 -16.42 -32.40
CA GLU A 35 -30.35 -15.34 -33.16
C GLU A 35 -29.23 -14.66 -32.36
N ILE A 36 -29.49 -14.32 -31.09
CA ILE A 36 -28.50 -13.74 -30.18
C ILE A 36 -27.32 -14.69 -29.99
N GLY A 37 -27.57 -15.98 -29.75
CA GLY A 37 -26.51 -16.98 -29.59
C GLY A 37 -25.57 -17.08 -30.80
N VAL A 38 -26.12 -17.06 -32.01
CA VAL A 38 -25.34 -17.09 -33.26
C VAL A 38 -24.53 -15.80 -33.42
N GLU A 39 -25.13 -14.63 -33.20
CA GLU A 39 -24.45 -13.35 -33.38
C GLU A 39 -23.33 -13.15 -32.33
N VAL A 40 -23.58 -13.53 -31.07
CA VAL A 40 -22.58 -13.44 -29.98
C VAL A 40 -21.41 -14.37 -30.23
N THR A 41 -21.65 -15.64 -30.57
CA THR A 41 -20.55 -16.59 -30.87
C THR A 41 -19.73 -16.22 -32.09
N ARG A 42 -20.34 -15.55 -33.08
CA ARG A 42 -19.65 -15.01 -34.25
C ARG A 42 -18.78 -13.81 -33.89
N ALA A 43 -19.26 -12.93 -33.02
CA ALA A 43 -18.54 -11.72 -32.62
C ALA A 43 -17.45 -11.98 -31.57
N TYR A 44 -17.65 -12.98 -30.71
CA TYR A 44 -16.77 -13.35 -29.60
C TYR A 44 -16.42 -14.85 -29.66
N PRO A 45 -15.37 -15.24 -30.41
CA PRO A 45 -14.98 -16.64 -30.60
C PRO A 45 -14.69 -17.42 -29.30
N GLU A 46 -14.29 -16.73 -28.24
CA GLU A 46 -14.12 -17.26 -26.89
C GLU A 46 -15.42 -17.86 -26.33
N TYR A 47 -16.58 -17.25 -26.61
CA TYR A 47 -17.87 -17.78 -26.19
C TYR A 47 -18.34 -18.95 -27.05
N ALA A 48 -17.90 -19.04 -28.32
CA ALA A 48 -18.12 -20.25 -29.12
C ALA A 48 -17.45 -21.47 -28.47
N ARG A 49 -16.17 -21.34 -28.11
CA ARG A 49 -15.42 -22.42 -27.42
C ARG A 49 -16.04 -22.78 -26.08
N LEU A 50 -16.51 -21.78 -25.33
CA LEU A 50 -17.15 -21.97 -24.04
C LEU A 50 -18.47 -22.74 -24.14
N LEU A 51 -19.30 -22.41 -25.14
CA LEU A 51 -20.60 -23.03 -25.37
C LEU A 51 -20.50 -24.45 -25.94
N ASP A 52 -19.37 -24.81 -26.55
CA ASP A 52 -19.06 -26.17 -27.00
C ASP A 52 -18.40 -27.03 -25.87
N GLY A 53 -18.09 -26.41 -24.73
CA GLY A 53 -17.49 -27.05 -23.56
C GLY A 53 -18.49 -27.73 -22.62
N PRO A 54 -18.01 -28.37 -21.53
CA PRO A 54 -18.83 -29.14 -20.58
C PRO A 54 -19.91 -28.31 -19.86
N ASN A 55 -19.73 -26.99 -19.78
CA ASN A 55 -20.67 -26.07 -19.14
C ASN A 55 -21.64 -25.40 -20.14
N GLY A 56 -21.52 -25.68 -21.44
CA GLY A 56 -22.24 -24.96 -22.50
C GLY A 56 -23.75 -25.03 -22.38
N GLN A 57 -24.31 -26.18 -21.99
CA GLN A 57 -25.75 -26.35 -21.80
C GLN A 57 -26.29 -25.51 -20.63
N ALA A 58 -25.55 -25.42 -19.52
CA ALA A 58 -25.95 -24.63 -18.36
C ALA A 58 -25.93 -23.12 -18.67
N ILE A 59 -24.96 -22.68 -19.48
CA ILE A 59 -24.87 -21.29 -19.94
C ILE A 59 -26.03 -20.94 -20.87
N ARG A 60 -26.40 -21.82 -21.81
CA ARG A 60 -27.57 -21.62 -22.69
C ARG A 60 -28.86 -21.47 -21.90
N VAL A 61 -29.11 -22.37 -20.95
CA VAL A 61 -30.27 -22.28 -20.05
C VAL A 61 -30.25 -20.98 -19.25
N GLY A 62 -29.08 -20.52 -18.79
CA GLY A 62 -28.92 -19.23 -18.12
C GLY A 62 -29.31 -18.04 -18.98
N VAL A 63 -28.82 -17.98 -20.22
CA VAL A 63 -29.14 -16.91 -21.17
C VAL A 63 -30.62 -16.91 -21.55
N GLU A 64 -31.20 -18.10 -21.76
CA GLU A 64 -32.63 -18.30 -21.98
C GLU A 64 -33.45 -17.72 -20.82
N GLN A 65 -33.06 -18.06 -19.59
CA GLN A 65 -33.73 -17.58 -18.38
C GLN A 65 -33.59 -16.06 -18.20
N SER A 66 -32.42 -15.48 -18.50
CA SER A 66 -32.21 -14.02 -18.46
C SER A 66 -33.08 -13.28 -19.48
N LEU A 67 -33.28 -13.84 -20.68
CA LEU A 67 -34.14 -13.21 -21.70
C LEU A 67 -35.64 -13.39 -21.39
N ALA A 68 -36.04 -14.54 -20.84
CA ALA A 68 -37.40 -14.77 -20.37
C ALA A 68 -37.79 -13.84 -19.21
N SER A 69 -36.86 -13.65 -18.26
CA SER A 69 -37.08 -12.80 -17.07
C SER A 69 -37.40 -11.35 -17.44
N PHE A 70 -36.84 -10.82 -18.55
CA PHE A 70 -37.19 -9.49 -19.04
C PHE A 70 -38.67 -9.41 -19.45
N VAL A 71 -39.17 -10.40 -20.19
CA VAL A 71 -40.57 -10.44 -20.63
C VAL A 71 -41.51 -10.62 -19.44
N ASP A 72 -41.10 -11.39 -18.44
CA ASP A 72 -41.88 -11.56 -17.21
C ASP A 72 -41.92 -10.28 -16.36
N LEU A 73 -40.82 -9.53 -16.27
CA LEU A 73 -40.81 -8.21 -15.62
C LEU A 73 -41.68 -7.17 -16.35
N VAL A 74 -41.76 -7.24 -17.68
CA VAL A 74 -42.66 -6.40 -18.47
C VAL A 74 -44.13 -6.78 -18.26
N ALA A 75 -44.42 -8.07 -18.08
CA ALA A 75 -45.78 -8.55 -17.79
C ALA A 75 -46.20 -8.24 -16.33
N GLU A 76 -45.28 -8.43 -15.40
CA GLU A 76 -45.48 -8.27 -13.96
C GLU A 76 -44.19 -7.74 -13.31
N PRO A 77 -44.13 -6.44 -12.96
CA PRO A 77 -42.93 -5.81 -12.39
C PRO A 77 -42.46 -6.40 -11.04
N THR A 78 -43.32 -7.18 -10.37
CA THR A 78 -43.02 -7.87 -9.12
C THR A 78 -42.52 -9.31 -9.31
N SER A 79 -42.28 -9.73 -10.56
CA SER A 79 -41.76 -11.06 -10.87
C SER A 79 -40.41 -11.32 -10.15
N PRO A 80 -40.22 -12.51 -9.57
CA PRO A 80 -38.98 -12.83 -8.87
C PRO A 80 -37.78 -12.90 -9.82
N THR A 81 -36.71 -12.19 -9.49
CA THR A 81 -35.48 -12.10 -10.29
C THR A 81 -34.32 -12.92 -9.76
N THR A 82 -34.48 -13.62 -8.64
CA THR A 82 -33.40 -14.30 -7.90
C THR A 82 -32.55 -15.22 -8.76
N LEU A 83 -33.16 -16.05 -9.60
CA LEU A 83 -32.45 -16.97 -10.50
C LEU A 83 -31.64 -16.23 -11.58
N ARG A 84 -32.17 -15.12 -12.12
CA ARG A 84 -31.46 -14.25 -13.07
C ARG A 84 -30.25 -13.63 -12.38
N ASP A 85 -30.44 -13.11 -11.16
CA ASP A 85 -29.41 -12.39 -10.41
C ASP A 85 -28.22 -13.29 -10.07
N ASP A 86 -28.50 -14.50 -9.59
CA ASP A 86 -27.50 -15.51 -9.31
C ASP A 86 -26.71 -15.92 -10.56
N MET A 87 -27.39 -16.02 -11.71
CA MET A 87 -26.75 -16.34 -12.99
C MET A 87 -25.86 -15.20 -13.49
N CYS A 88 -26.28 -13.93 -13.37
CA CYS A 88 -25.44 -12.79 -13.71
C CYS A 88 -24.18 -12.74 -12.86
N ARG A 89 -24.30 -12.89 -11.53
CA ARG A 89 -23.13 -13.01 -10.64
C ARG A 89 -22.21 -14.15 -11.05
N ARG A 90 -22.78 -15.30 -11.43
CA ARG A 90 -22.02 -16.47 -11.89
C ARG A 90 -21.25 -16.21 -13.19
N PHE A 91 -21.83 -15.48 -14.15
CA PHE A 91 -21.10 -15.06 -15.36
C PHE A 91 -19.91 -14.16 -15.02
N GLY A 92 -20.09 -13.20 -14.11
CA GLY A 92 -19.01 -12.38 -13.58
C GLY A 92 -17.87 -13.17 -12.96
N ARG A 93 -18.19 -14.09 -12.04
CA ARG A 93 -17.20 -14.98 -11.40
C ARG A 93 -16.46 -15.82 -12.44
N PHE A 94 -17.18 -16.32 -13.45
CA PHE A 94 -16.60 -17.14 -14.51
C PHE A 94 -15.59 -16.37 -15.37
N GLU A 95 -15.87 -15.11 -15.73
CA GLU A 95 -14.90 -14.27 -16.43
C GLU A 95 -13.64 -14.03 -15.59
N ALA A 96 -13.81 -13.79 -14.28
CA ALA A 96 -12.70 -13.60 -13.36
C ALA A 96 -11.83 -14.88 -13.21
N TYR A 97 -12.44 -16.06 -13.07
CA TYR A 97 -11.71 -17.33 -12.98
C TYR A 97 -10.88 -17.64 -14.22
N GLU A 98 -11.39 -17.27 -15.38
CA GLU A 98 -10.72 -17.49 -16.66
C GLU A 98 -9.70 -16.38 -16.99
N GLY A 99 -9.53 -15.39 -16.10
CA GLY A 99 -8.61 -14.26 -16.28
C GLY A 99 -8.98 -13.32 -17.43
N ARG A 100 -10.25 -13.29 -17.85
CA ARG A 100 -10.74 -12.45 -18.94
C ARG A 100 -11.25 -11.10 -18.43
N SER A 101 -11.26 -10.10 -19.30
CA SER A 101 -11.83 -8.78 -18.99
C SER A 101 -13.36 -8.83 -18.97
N MET A 102 -13.97 -7.97 -18.15
CA MET A 102 -15.41 -7.70 -18.19
C MET A 102 -15.87 -7.08 -19.51
N ASP A 103 -14.98 -6.48 -20.30
CA ASP A 103 -15.32 -5.81 -21.56
C ASP A 103 -15.97 -6.76 -22.58
N THR A 104 -15.54 -8.01 -22.61
CA THR A 104 -16.11 -9.04 -23.50
C THR A 104 -17.56 -9.35 -23.14
N LEU A 105 -17.84 -9.51 -21.84
CA LEU A 105 -19.19 -9.81 -21.35
C LEU A 105 -20.14 -8.63 -21.56
N GLN A 106 -19.69 -7.40 -21.28
CA GLN A 106 -20.43 -6.18 -21.58
C GLN A 106 -20.69 -6.02 -23.09
N GLY A 107 -19.68 -6.33 -23.91
CA GLY A 107 -19.80 -6.36 -25.36
C GLY A 107 -20.88 -7.33 -25.85
N ALA A 108 -20.96 -8.52 -25.26
CA ALA A 108 -22.00 -9.49 -25.56
C ALA A 108 -23.40 -9.02 -25.13
N TYR A 109 -23.55 -8.41 -23.95
CA TYR A 109 -24.84 -7.83 -23.54
C TYR A 109 -25.31 -6.72 -24.49
N ARG A 110 -24.42 -5.79 -24.87
CA ARG A 110 -24.73 -4.72 -25.85
C ARG A 110 -25.07 -5.27 -27.23
N LEU A 111 -24.44 -6.37 -27.65
CA LEU A 111 -24.78 -7.05 -28.90
C LEU A 111 -26.17 -7.71 -28.82
N GLY A 112 -26.46 -8.42 -27.72
CA GLY A 112 -27.77 -9.01 -27.46
C GLY A 112 -28.90 -7.96 -27.47
N ALA A 113 -28.69 -6.82 -26.80
CA ALA A 113 -29.62 -5.69 -26.80
C ALA A 113 -29.89 -5.16 -28.21
N ARG A 114 -28.85 -4.98 -29.04
CA ARG A 114 -29.00 -4.55 -30.43
C ARG A 114 -29.79 -5.54 -31.28
N VAL A 115 -29.60 -6.84 -31.07
CA VAL A 115 -30.38 -7.88 -31.76
C VAL A 115 -31.85 -7.82 -31.32
N ALA A 116 -32.11 -7.72 -30.02
CA ALA A 116 -33.46 -7.59 -29.46
C ALA A 116 -34.19 -6.34 -29.98
N LEU A 117 -33.52 -5.19 -30.05
CA LEU A 117 -34.10 -3.95 -30.58
C LEU A 117 -34.42 -4.05 -32.09
N ARG A 118 -33.54 -4.69 -32.88
CA ARG A 118 -33.81 -4.99 -34.30
C ARG A 118 -35.03 -5.89 -34.46
N ARG A 119 -35.20 -6.89 -33.58
CA ARG A 119 -36.36 -7.79 -33.56
C ARG A 119 -37.64 -7.04 -33.20
N ALA A 120 -37.62 -6.28 -32.11
CA ALA A 120 -38.76 -5.48 -31.67
C ALA A 120 -39.21 -4.49 -32.75
N LYS A 121 -38.28 -3.87 -33.49
CA LYS A 121 -38.62 -2.99 -34.63
C LYS A 121 -39.41 -3.71 -35.74
N LYS A 122 -39.03 -4.95 -36.10
CA LYS A 122 -39.73 -5.74 -37.13
C LYS A 122 -41.13 -6.16 -36.65
N VAL A 123 -41.24 -6.58 -35.40
CA VAL A 123 -42.51 -6.95 -34.77
C VAL A 123 -43.42 -5.72 -34.66
N GLY A 124 -42.89 -4.60 -34.18
CA GLY A 124 -43.63 -3.34 -34.05
C GLY A 124 -44.21 -2.83 -35.36
N GLN A 125 -43.54 -3.04 -36.49
CA GLN A 125 -44.09 -2.74 -37.82
C GLN A 125 -45.28 -3.63 -38.20
N SER A 126 -45.24 -4.90 -37.81
CA SER A 126 -46.28 -5.89 -38.13
C SER A 126 -47.55 -5.70 -37.29
N TYR A 127 -47.40 -5.17 -36.07
CA TYR A 127 -48.49 -4.89 -35.13
C TYR A 127 -48.86 -3.40 -35.02
N HIS A 128 -48.31 -2.54 -35.89
CA HIS A 128 -48.54 -1.09 -35.88
C HIS A 128 -48.33 -0.41 -34.51
N LEU A 129 -47.30 -0.82 -33.77
CA LEU A 129 -46.97 -0.25 -32.46
C LEU A 129 -46.52 1.22 -32.58
N SER A 130 -46.88 2.02 -31.58
CA SER A 130 -46.56 3.45 -31.59
C SER A 130 -45.04 3.70 -31.42
N PRO A 131 -44.49 4.78 -32.01
CA PRO A 131 -43.09 5.15 -31.81
C PRO A 131 -42.73 5.38 -30.33
N THR A 132 -43.64 5.95 -29.55
CA THR A 132 -43.47 6.16 -28.10
C THR A 132 -43.32 4.86 -27.33
N LEU A 133 -44.09 3.83 -27.71
CA LEU A 133 -43.98 2.50 -27.11
C LEU A 133 -42.63 1.84 -27.46
N MET A 134 -42.15 2.03 -28.69
CA MET A 134 -40.83 1.55 -29.11
C MET A 134 -39.67 2.25 -28.37
N LEU A 135 -39.81 3.52 -28.03
CA LEU A 135 -38.84 4.26 -27.20
C LEU A 135 -38.86 3.74 -25.76
N SER A 136 -40.05 3.59 -25.17
CA SER A 136 -40.23 3.00 -23.83
C SER A 136 -39.61 1.60 -23.73
N PHE A 137 -39.72 0.81 -24.81
CA PHE A 137 -39.08 -0.51 -24.88
C PHE A 137 -37.56 -0.43 -24.92
N ALA A 138 -37.01 0.50 -25.69
CA ALA A 138 -35.57 0.69 -25.77
C ALA A 138 -35.00 1.08 -24.41
N ASP A 139 -35.64 2.01 -23.69
CA ASP A 139 -35.20 2.46 -22.37
C ASP A 139 -35.31 1.35 -21.33
N ALA A 140 -36.42 0.59 -21.31
CA ALA A 140 -36.56 -0.57 -20.44
C ALA A 140 -35.51 -1.66 -20.72
N LEU A 141 -35.18 -1.90 -21.99
CA LEU A 141 -34.15 -2.87 -22.39
C LEU A 141 -32.76 -2.42 -21.95
N PHE A 142 -32.42 -1.14 -22.11
CA PHE A 142 -31.12 -0.62 -21.67
C PHE A 142 -30.99 -0.63 -20.15
N ALA A 143 -32.03 -0.20 -19.42
CA ALA A 143 -32.06 -0.30 -17.96
C ALA A 143 -31.87 -1.75 -17.48
N TYR A 144 -32.52 -2.71 -18.15
CA TYR A 144 -32.34 -4.12 -17.84
C TYR A 144 -30.91 -4.60 -18.09
N VAL A 145 -30.30 -4.22 -19.22
CA VAL A 145 -28.91 -4.57 -19.54
C VAL A 145 -27.93 -3.98 -18.52
N ASP A 146 -28.14 -2.73 -18.11
CA ASP A 146 -27.32 -2.08 -17.08
C ASP A 146 -27.41 -2.82 -15.73
N GLU A 147 -28.58 -3.37 -15.39
CA GLU A 147 -28.77 -4.21 -14.22
C GLU A 147 -27.99 -5.54 -14.34
N LEU A 148 -28.07 -6.23 -15.48
CA LEU A 148 -27.28 -7.46 -15.72
C LEU A 148 -25.78 -7.19 -15.66
N GLU A 149 -25.32 -6.07 -16.22
CA GLU A 149 -23.93 -5.62 -16.17
C GLU A 149 -23.48 -5.36 -14.72
N SER A 150 -24.30 -4.69 -13.91
CA SER A 150 -23.98 -4.41 -12.50
C SER A 150 -23.84 -5.70 -11.69
N LEU A 151 -24.80 -6.62 -11.80
CA LEU A 151 -24.78 -7.90 -11.09
C LEU A 151 -23.60 -8.79 -11.52
N SER A 152 -23.27 -8.77 -12.81
CA SER A 152 -22.10 -9.50 -13.32
C SER A 152 -20.80 -8.88 -12.81
N ARG A 153 -20.72 -7.55 -12.73
CA ARG A 153 -19.57 -6.86 -12.14
C ARG A 153 -19.39 -7.19 -10.65
N GLU A 154 -20.48 -7.30 -9.88
CA GLU A 154 -20.42 -7.73 -8.47
C GLU A 154 -19.74 -9.10 -8.34
N GLY A 155 -20.18 -10.10 -9.12
CA GLY A 155 -19.56 -11.43 -9.10
C GLY A 155 -18.10 -11.45 -9.58
N PHE A 156 -17.74 -10.60 -10.55
CA PHE A 156 -16.35 -10.46 -11.02
C PHE A 156 -15.44 -9.90 -9.91
N LEU A 157 -15.89 -8.83 -9.25
CA LEU A 157 -15.15 -8.18 -8.18
C LEU A 157 -14.98 -9.08 -6.95
N GLU A 158 -15.97 -9.92 -6.63
CA GLU A 158 -15.87 -10.92 -5.55
C GLU A 158 -14.70 -11.90 -5.75
N VAL A 159 -14.46 -12.38 -6.97
CA VAL A 159 -13.34 -13.32 -7.25
C VAL A 159 -12.01 -12.57 -7.30
N GLN A 160 -12.01 -11.36 -7.86
CA GLN A 160 -10.82 -10.52 -7.93
C GLN A 160 -10.33 -10.10 -6.54
N SER A 161 -11.25 -9.74 -5.63
CA SER A 161 -10.91 -9.38 -4.25
C SER A 161 -10.36 -10.58 -3.49
N GLN A 162 -11.00 -11.76 -3.57
CA GLN A 162 -10.51 -12.98 -2.91
C GLN A 162 -9.13 -13.41 -3.41
N SER A 163 -8.89 -13.35 -4.73
CA SER A 163 -7.59 -13.69 -5.32
C SER A 163 -6.52 -12.67 -4.95
N GLY A 164 -6.88 -11.38 -4.90
CA GLY A 164 -6.01 -10.30 -4.44
C GLY A 164 -5.62 -10.45 -2.97
N GLU A 165 -6.59 -10.70 -2.09
CA GLU A 165 -6.36 -10.91 -0.65
C GLU A 165 -5.48 -12.13 -0.36
N HIS A 166 -5.67 -13.23 -1.10
CA HIS A 166 -4.85 -14.42 -0.95
C HIS A 166 -3.39 -14.15 -1.36
N SER A 167 -3.19 -13.51 -2.52
CA SER A 167 -1.85 -13.11 -2.99
C SER A 167 -1.17 -12.13 -2.01
N GLU A 168 -1.89 -11.12 -1.51
CA GLU A 168 -1.37 -10.19 -0.50
C GLU A 168 -1.02 -10.90 0.82
N ALA A 169 -1.80 -11.91 1.24
CA ALA A 169 -1.51 -12.70 2.42
C ALA A 169 -0.23 -13.53 2.26
N LEU A 170 -0.02 -14.16 1.09
CA LEU A 170 1.21 -14.89 0.78
C LEU A 170 2.44 -13.97 0.74
N ARG A 171 2.32 -12.79 0.13
CA ARG A 171 3.41 -11.79 0.09
C ARG A 171 3.77 -11.27 1.49
N ARG A 172 2.79 -11.00 2.34
CA ARG A 172 3.03 -10.62 3.75
C ARG A 172 3.70 -11.76 4.52
N ARG A 173 3.26 -12.99 4.31
CA ARG A 173 3.89 -14.18 4.92
C ARG A 173 5.34 -14.34 4.47
N LEU A 174 5.64 -14.12 3.18
CA LEU A 174 6.99 -14.13 2.65
C LEU A 174 7.86 -13.05 3.33
N LEU A 175 7.36 -11.81 3.43
CA LEU A 175 8.06 -10.72 4.12
C LEU A 175 8.37 -11.08 5.58
N HIS A 176 7.40 -11.62 6.31
CA HIS A 176 7.59 -12.03 7.71
C HIS A 176 8.62 -13.15 7.85
N LEU A 177 8.65 -14.12 6.93
CA LEU A 177 9.65 -15.19 6.95
C LEU A 177 11.07 -14.67 6.66
N ILE A 178 11.20 -13.71 5.74
CA ILE A 178 12.49 -13.04 5.47
C ILE A 178 12.96 -12.29 6.73
N LEU A 179 12.05 -11.58 7.41
CA LEU A 179 12.36 -10.78 8.59
C LEU A 179 12.56 -11.59 9.88
N ALA A 180 12.11 -12.85 9.92
CA ALA A 180 12.24 -13.68 11.12
C ALA A 180 13.70 -14.02 11.49
N GLY A 181 14.65 -13.90 10.55
CA GLY A 181 16.10 -14.01 10.82
C GLY A 181 16.56 -15.35 11.43
N ARG A 182 16.92 -16.33 10.58
CA ARG A 182 17.50 -17.68 10.85
C ARG A 182 16.56 -18.77 11.45
N PRO A 183 16.84 -20.05 11.11
CA PRO A 183 16.82 -20.59 9.77
C PRO A 183 15.37 -20.97 9.43
N ALA A 184 14.63 -20.05 8.79
CA ALA A 184 13.49 -20.52 8.01
C ALA A 184 14.05 -21.53 6.98
N PRO A 185 13.43 -22.69 6.76
CA PRO A 185 13.87 -23.61 5.72
C PRO A 185 13.94 -22.82 4.41
N GLY A 186 15.11 -22.78 3.75
CA GLY A 186 15.25 -22.06 2.48
C GLY A 186 14.21 -22.49 1.45
N SER A 187 13.74 -23.74 1.54
CA SER A 187 12.61 -24.26 0.78
C SER A 187 11.30 -23.51 1.03
N ALA A 188 10.96 -23.14 2.27
CA ALA A 188 9.72 -22.44 2.57
C ALA A 188 9.71 -21.01 1.98
N ILE A 189 10.86 -20.34 1.95
CA ILE A 189 11.00 -19.04 1.28
C ILE A 189 10.92 -19.24 -0.24
N ALA A 190 11.64 -20.23 -0.79
CA ALA A 190 11.61 -20.54 -2.22
C ALA A 190 10.20 -20.89 -2.72
N ASP A 191 9.46 -21.74 -2.00
CA ASP A 191 8.09 -22.14 -2.33
C ASP A 191 7.14 -20.92 -2.38
N LEU A 192 7.28 -19.99 -1.43
CA LEU A 192 6.49 -18.77 -1.40
C LEU A 192 6.89 -17.79 -2.51
N CYS A 193 8.19 -17.64 -2.77
CA CYS A 193 8.72 -16.88 -3.91
C CYS A 193 8.12 -17.37 -5.23
N GLU A 194 8.06 -18.69 -5.44
CA GLU A 194 7.46 -19.30 -6.61
C GLU A 194 5.94 -19.00 -6.68
N GLN A 195 5.22 -19.20 -5.58
CA GLN A 195 3.76 -18.96 -5.52
C GLN A 195 3.37 -17.50 -5.82
N VAL A 196 4.17 -16.53 -5.40
CA VAL A 196 3.88 -15.10 -5.62
C VAL A 196 4.61 -14.51 -6.83
N GLY A 197 5.41 -15.32 -7.56
CA GLY A 197 6.19 -14.87 -8.70
C GLY A 197 7.23 -13.80 -8.36
N TRP A 198 7.84 -13.86 -7.18
CA TRP A 198 8.81 -12.89 -6.69
C TRP A 198 10.19 -13.53 -6.53
N ALA A 199 11.19 -12.99 -7.23
CA ALA A 199 12.56 -13.50 -7.16
C ALA A 199 13.25 -13.05 -5.87
N LEU A 200 13.84 -13.99 -5.13
CA LEU A 200 14.60 -13.68 -3.93
C LEU A 200 15.91 -12.97 -4.31
N PRO A 201 16.11 -11.69 -3.96
CA PRO A 201 17.34 -10.98 -4.26
C PRO A 201 18.48 -11.39 -3.30
N GLU A 202 19.72 -11.12 -3.70
CA GLU A 202 20.89 -11.35 -2.85
C GLU A 202 20.99 -10.31 -1.74
N GLU A 203 20.61 -9.06 -2.04
CA GLU A 203 20.60 -7.93 -1.12
C GLU A 203 19.21 -7.29 -1.06
N VAL A 204 18.90 -6.63 0.07
CA VAL A 204 17.63 -5.94 0.31
C VAL A 204 17.85 -4.67 1.11
N THR A 205 16.93 -3.72 0.92
CA THR A 205 16.82 -2.51 1.74
C THR A 205 15.44 -2.47 2.38
N LEU A 206 15.39 -2.34 3.71
CA LEU A 206 14.14 -2.27 4.46
C LEU A 206 13.82 -0.81 4.80
N ILE A 207 12.54 -0.47 4.77
CA ILE A 207 12.07 0.88 5.12
C ILE A 207 10.99 0.77 6.19
N ALA A 208 11.17 1.51 7.29
CA ALA A 208 10.19 1.66 8.34
C ALA A 208 9.37 2.92 8.09
N VAL A 209 8.05 2.85 8.29
CA VAL A 209 7.12 3.96 8.01
C VAL A 209 6.29 4.27 9.27
N ARG A 210 6.14 5.56 9.61
CA ARG A 210 5.44 6.02 10.81
C ARG A 210 3.93 6.16 10.64
N ALA A 211 3.47 6.62 9.47
CA ALA A 211 2.06 6.82 9.19
C ALA A 211 1.76 6.45 7.73
N PRO A 212 0.87 5.48 7.47
CA PRO A 212 0.46 5.15 6.13
C PRO A 212 -0.58 6.18 5.65
N ALA A 213 -0.19 7.09 4.75
CA ALA A 213 -1.14 7.87 3.96
C ALA A 213 -0.84 7.63 2.48
N GLU A 214 -1.84 7.16 1.74
CA GLU A 214 -1.81 6.93 0.27
C GLU A 214 -0.76 5.93 -0.26
N LEU A 215 -0.60 4.79 0.43
CA LEU A 215 0.38 3.75 0.05
C LEU A 215 -0.16 2.68 -0.92
N ASP A 216 -1.35 2.86 -1.49
CA ASP A 216 -1.90 1.93 -2.51
C ASP A 216 -1.00 1.83 -3.74
N ARG A 217 -0.27 2.91 -4.07
CA ARG A 217 0.74 2.90 -5.13
C ARG A 217 1.90 1.95 -4.83
N LEU A 218 2.32 1.85 -3.56
CA LEU A 218 3.38 0.93 -3.14
C LEU A 218 2.90 -0.53 -3.14
N ARG A 219 1.61 -0.77 -2.87
CA ARG A 219 1.01 -2.12 -2.99
C ARG A 219 0.90 -2.59 -4.44
N ALA A 220 0.71 -1.64 -5.37
CA ALA A 220 0.59 -1.95 -6.79
C ALA A 220 1.92 -2.41 -7.41
N ASP A 221 3.06 -2.01 -6.83
CA ASP A 221 4.37 -2.44 -7.29
C ASP A 221 4.67 -3.89 -6.83
N ARG A 222 4.68 -4.81 -7.80
CA ARG A 222 4.91 -6.24 -7.56
C ARG A 222 6.35 -6.58 -7.17
N ASP A 223 7.30 -5.66 -7.34
CA ASP A 223 8.68 -5.83 -6.92
C ASP A 223 8.85 -5.62 -5.40
N LEU A 224 7.92 -4.90 -4.77
CA LEU A 224 7.98 -4.54 -3.35
C LEU A 224 7.20 -5.51 -2.47
N LEU A 225 7.80 -5.97 -1.37
CA LEU A 225 7.04 -6.64 -0.31
C LEU A 225 6.66 -5.61 0.74
N VAL A 226 5.37 -5.53 1.09
CA VAL A 226 4.83 -4.48 1.95
C VAL A 226 3.93 -5.08 3.02
N ASP A 227 4.10 -4.63 4.27
CA ASP A 227 3.14 -4.86 5.35
C ASP A 227 2.81 -3.55 6.06
N LEU A 228 1.66 -2.98 5.67
CA LEU A 228 1.11 -1.75 6.25
C LEU A 228 0.10 -2.01 7.35
N SER A 229 -0.32 -3.27 7.53
CA SER A 229 -1.27 -3.65 8.55
C SER A 229 -0.59 -3.90 9.90
N ALA A 230 0.73 -4.07 9.90
CA ALA A 230 1.52 -4.16 11.12
C ALA A 230 1.46 -2.86 11.94
N PRO A 231 1.55 -2.94 13.29
CA PRO A 231 1.66 -1.75 14.16
C PRO A 231 2.86 -0.86 13.83
N GLN A 232 3.90 -1.45 13.23
CA GLN A 232 5.07 -0.76 12.69
C GLN A 232 5.15 -1.05 11.18
N PRO A 233 4.44 -0.26 10.35
CA PRO A 233 4.41 -0.44 8.90
C PRO A 233 5.82 -0.45 8.31
N HIS A 234 6.04 -1.35 7.35
CA HIS A 234 7.34 -1.49 6.71
C HIS A 234 7.23 -2.13 5.33
N LEU A 235 8.29 -1.96 4.55
CA LEU A 235 8.42 -2.54 3.22
C LEU A 235 9.87 -2.96 2.95
N LEU A 236 10.02 -3.88 2.00
CA LEU A 236 11.27 -4.43 1.53
C LEU A 236 11.42 -4.11 0.04
N ILE A 237 12.57 -3.52 -0.29
CA ILE A 237 13.02 -3.22 -1.64
C ILE A 237 14.15 -4.21 -1.99
N PRO A 238 14.10 -4.87 -3.16
CA PRO A 238 15.21 -5.69 -3.66
C PRO A 238 16.45 -4.84 -3.99
N GLY A 239 17.59 -5.15 -3.39
CA GLY A 239 18.86 -4.47 -3.65
C GLY A 239 18.97 -3.06 -3.06
N PRO A 240 19.93 -2.25 -3.54
CA PRO A 240 20.14 -0.89 -3.08
C PRO A 240 19.02 0.05 -3.53
N LEU A 241 18.84 1.12 -2.75
CA LEU A 241 17.89 2.19 -3.08
C LEU A 241 18.50 3.14 -4.13
N ASP A 242 18.06 3.00 -5.37
CA ASP A 242 18.39 3.94 -6.45
C ASP A 242 17.57 5.23 -6.39
N ASP A 243 17.92 6.19 -7.24
CA ASP A 243 17.26 7.50 -7.28
C ASP A 243 15.78 7.39 -7.72
N ALA A 244 15.44 6.43 -8.59
CA ALA A 244 14.07 6.23 -9.06
C ALA A 244 13.15 5.76 -7.93
N ARG A 245 13.59 4.76 -7.15
CA ARG A 245 12.88 4.26 -5.98
C ARG A 245 12.85 5.29 -4.86
N ARG A 246 13.90 6.10 -4.69
CA ARG A 246 13.87 7.24 -3.76
C ARG A 246 12.77 8.23 -4.15
N SER A 247 12.72 8.67 -5.40
CA SER A 247 11.67 9.58 -5.86
C SER A 247 10.27 8.96 -5.75
N MET A 248 10.12 7.66 -6.01
CA MET A 248 8.86 6.94 -5.79
C MET A 248 8.42 6.99 -4.32
N LEU A 249 9.34 6.77 -3.38
CA LEU A 249 9.07 6.85 -1.94
C LEU A 249 8.68 8.26 -1.52
N GLU A 250 9.42 9.28 -1.95
CA GLU A 250 9.13 10.69 -1.66
C GLU A 250 7.74 11.10 -2.15
N GLN A 251 7.31 10.61 -3.32
CA GLN A 251 5.98 10.87 -3.88
C GLN A 251 4.87 10.08 -3.20
N SER A 252 5.18 8.89 -2.68
CA SER A 252 4.19 7.98 -2.06
C SER A 252 4.08 8.18 -0.55
N LEU A 253 5.03 8.89 0.07
CA LEU A 253 5.06 9.21 1.49
C LEU A 253 5.04 10.74 1.76
N PRO A 254 4.17 11.53 1.12
CA PRO A 254 4.21 13.00 1.23
C PRO A 254 3.89 13.52 2.65
N ALA A 255 3.13 12.75 3.43
CA ALA A 255 2.80 13.04 4.83
C ALA A 255 3.42 12.03 5.83
N GLY A 256 4.03 10.95 5.32
CA GLY A 256 4.55 9.85 6.13
C GLY A 256 6.05 10.01 6.36
N ARG A 257 6.47 10.01 7.63
CA ARG A 257 7.91 9.92 7.97
C ARG A 257 8.38 8.49 7.77
N ALA A 258 9.49 8.33 7.05
CA ALA A 258 10.10 7.02 6.82
C ALA A 258 11.60 7.04 7.09
N ALA A 259 12.11 5.89 7.53
CA ALA A 259 13.53 5.66 7.69
C ALA A 259 13.98 4.51 6.79
N ILE A 260 15.06 4.74 6.04
CA ILE A 260 15.68 3.77 5.14
C ILE A 260 16.78 3.06 5.91
N GLY A 261 16.66 1.74 6.04
CA GLY A 261 17.68 0.85 6.58
C GLY A 261 18.90 0.75 5.67
N LEU A 262 19.93 0.04 6.13
CA LEU A 262 21.09 -0.23 5.27
C LEU A 262 20.75 -1.28 4.22
N THR A 263 21.37 -1.18 3.04
CA THR A 263 21.36 -2.28 2.08
C THR A 263 22.21 -3.41 2.65
N VAL A 264 21.64 -4.60 2.74
CA VAL A 264 22.30 -5.77 3.36
C VAL A 264 21.96 -7.05 2.60
N PRO A 265 22.77 -8.12 2.74
CA PRO A 265 22.38 -9.44 2.28
C PRO A 265 21.00 -9.84 2.82
N THR A 266 20.18 -10.53 2.03
CA THR A 266 18.79 -10.88 2.41
C THR A 266 18.68 -11.65 3.73
N ALA A 267 19.70 -12.42 4.09
CA ALA A 267 19.79 -13.11 5.37
C ALA A 267 19.86 -12.17 6.60
N LEU A 268 20.19 -10.89 6.39
CA LEU A 268 20.30 -9.84 7.39
C LEU A 268 19.18 -8.79 7.27
N ALA A 269 18.11 -9.08 6.52
CA ALA A 269 16.96 -8.18 6.35
C ALA A 269 16.41 -7.65 7.68
N CYS A 270 16.40 -8.49 8.72
CA CYS A 270 15.99 -8.11 10.08
C CYS A 270 16.83 -6.98 10.68
N GLU A 271 18.13 -6.91 10.37
CA GLU A 271 19.02 -5.83 10.83
C GLU A 271 18.70 -4.51 10.14
N SER A 272 18.46 -4.54 8.82
CA SER A 272 18.08 -3.36 8.04
C SER A 272 16.83 -2.69 8.60
N ILE A 273 15.77 -3.46 8.87
CA ILE A 273 14.54 -2.90 9.45
C ILE A 273 14.73 -2.48 10.92
N ARG A 274 15.58 -3.18 11.69
CA ARG A 274 15.89 -2.82 13.08
C ARG A 274 16.55 -1.45 13.16
N TRP A 275 17.53 -1.17 12.30
CA TRP A 275 18.17 0.15 12.25
C TRP A 275 17.21 1.24 11.78
N ALA A 276 16.40 0.98 10.76
CA ALA A 276 15.39 1.93 10.29
C ALA A 276 14.40 2.32 11.42
N ARG A 277 13.88 1.34 12.16
CA ARG A 277 13.01 1.59 13.31
C ARG A 277 13.73 2.37 14.41
N ARG A 278 14.99 2.04 14.68
CA ARG A 278 15.79 2.76 15.67
C ARG A 278 16.00 4.23 15.31
N VAL A 279 16.14 4.54 14.02
CA VAL A 279 16.18 5.95 13.55
C VAL A 279 14.86 6.65 13.86
N LEU A 280 13.70 6.03 13.57
CA LEU A 280 12.41 6.64 13.90
C LEU A 280 12.22 6.86 15.40
N GLU A 281 12.64 5.91 16.25
CA GLU A 281 12.63 6.09 17.71
C GLU A 281 13.51 7.27 18.15
N LEU A 282 14.67 7.45 17.51
CA LEU A 282 15.58 8.56 17.83
C LEU A 282 15.02 9.92 17.37
N VAL A 283 14.25 9.96 16.28
CA VAL A 283 13.47 11.13 15.87
C VAL A 283 12.37 11.44 16.87
N ASP A 284 11.64 10.42 17.33
CA ASP A 284 10.58 10.58 18.34
C ASP A 284 11.13 11.14 19.66
N SER A 285 12.35 10.75 20.01
CA SER A 285 13.07 11.29 21.15
C SER A 285 13.82 12.60 20.85
N GLY A 286 13.77 13.19 19.66
CA GLY A 286 14.46 14.46 19.33
C GLY A 286 16.00 14.39 19.30
N VAL A 287 16.58 13.19 19.23
CA VAL A 287 18.04 13.00 19.06
C VAL A 287 18.46 13.24 17.62
N ILE A 288 17.63 12.74 16.69
CA ILE A 288 17.76 12.96 15.24
C ILE A 288 16.70 14.00 14.85
N ASP A 289 17.12 14.96 14.03
CA ASP A 289 16.22 15.99 13.53
C ASP A 289 15.22 15.37 12.55
N ASP A 290 14.00 15.85 12.61
CA ASP A 290 12.91 15.31 11.83
C ASP A 290 13.01 15.67 10.33
N ALA A 291 12.79 14.67 9.47
CA ALA A 291 12.73 14.84 8.02
C ALA A 291 11.76 13.80 7.39
N PRO A 292 11.21 14.07 6.19
CA PRO A 292 10.30 13.14 5.52
C PRO A 292 10.91 11.75 5.28
N LEU A 293 12.17 11.71 4.86
CA LEU A 293 12.91 10.50 4.54
C LEU A 293 14.31 10.57 5.15
N ILE A 294 14.62 9.64 6.05
CA ILE A 294 15.89 9.64 6.80
C ILE A 294 16.67 8.38 6.47
N ARG A 295 17.96 8.49 6.18
CA ARG A 295 18.83 7.35 5.87
C ARG A 295 19.60 6.93 7.12
N CYS A 296 19.62 5.63 7.41
CA CYS A 296 20.44 5.09 8.50
C CYS A 296 21.94 5.36 8.30
N GLU A 297 22.39 5.40 7.04
CA GLU A 297 23.78 5.67 6.66
C GLU A 297 24.30 7.01 7.19
N ASP A 298 23.42 8.01 7.32
CA ASP A 298 23.78 9.35 7.80
C ASP A 298 23.90 9.41 9.35
N HIS A 299 23.50 8.33 10.04
CA HIS A 299 23.39 8.28 11.50
C HIS A 299 24.10 7.07 12.15
N LEU A 300 25.00 6.39 11.45
CA LEU A 300 25.68 5.17 11.93
C LEU A 300 26.34 5.33 13.30
N THR A 301 27.09 6.41 13.52
CA THR A 301 27.75 6.66 14.82
C THR A 301 26.74 6.90 15.93
N THR A 302 25.64 7.61 15.65
CA THR A 302 24.56 7.85 16.62
C THR A 302 23.88 6.53 16.99
N LEU A 303 23.57 5.68 16.00
CA LEU A 303 22.98 4.36 16.21
C LEU A 303 23.90 3.46 17.03
N TRP A 304 25.20 3.45 16.73
CA TRP A 304 26.20 2.68 17.47
C TRP A 304 26.31 3.13 18.93
N LEU A 305 26.48 4.44 19.18
CA LEU A 305 26.61 5.01 20.52
C LEU A 305 25.36 4.80 21.39
N LEU A 306 24.17 4.73 20.77
CA LEU A 306 22.89 4.57 21.46
C LEU A 306 22.27 3.19 21.27
N SER A 307 23.09 2.19 20.92
CA SER A 307 22.65 0.81 20.69
C SER A 307 22.30 0.09 21.98
N ASP A 308 23.02 0.37 23.07
CA ASP A 308 22.77 -0.18 24.40
C ASP A 308 22.83 0.92 25.47
N PRO A 309 21.68 1.54 25.80
CA PRO A 309 21.61 2.60 26.80
C PRO A 309 22.05 2.14 28.20
N ALA A 310 21.82 0.87 28.56
CA ALA A 310 22.16 0.36 29.88
C ALA A 310 23.67 0.17 30.03
N LEU A 311 24.33 -0.38 29.00
CA LEU A 311 25.78 -0.46 28.96
C LEU A 311 26.43 0.93 28.89
N LEU A 312 25.82 1.87 28.15
CA LEU A 312 26.27 3.26 28.12
C LEU A 312 26.21 3.89 29.52
N ASP A 313 25.17 3.65 30.31
CA ASP A 313 25.07 4.16 31.68
C ASP A 313 26.18 3.59 32.58
N GLN A 314 26.50 2.30 32.45
CA GLN A 314 27.63 1.67 33.17
C GLN A 314 28.97 2.28 32.76
N LEU A 315 29.17 2.48 31.45
CA LEU A 315 30.39 3.11 30.94
C LEU A 315 30.50 4.55 31.42
N ALA A 316 29.40 5.31 31.41
CA ALA A 316 29.36 6.68 31.91
C ALA A 316 29.68 6.76 33.40
N GLN A 317 29.13 5.86 34.21
CA GLN A 317 29.41 5.79 35.64
C GLN A 317 30.89 5.49 35.92
N ARG A 318 31.51 4.60 35.14
CA ARG A 318 32.92 4.25 35.27
C ARG A 318 33.84 5.40 34.81
N GLU A 319 33.64 5.89 33.59
CA GLU A 319 34.53 6.88 32.97
C GLU A 319 34.42 8.26 33.63
N LEU A 320 33.25 8.63 34.16
CA LEU A 320 33.03 9.92 34.83
C LEU A 320 33.10 9.83 36.36
N ALA A 321 33.55 8.71 36.92
CA ALA A 321 33.66 8.49 38.36
C ALA A 321 34.50 9.59 39.04
N ALA A 322 35.59 10.03 38.39
CA ALA A 322 36.51 11.04 38.91
C ALA A 322 35.84 12.40 39.17
N VAL A 323 34.77 12.73 38.44
CA VAL A 323 34.01 13.98 38.60
C VAL A 323 32.70 13.80 39.38
N ALA A 324 32.39 12.59 39.85
CA ALA A 324 31.14 12.29 40.55
C ALA A 324 31.03 13.07 41.89
N GLY A 325 32.12 13.23 42.63
CA GLY A 325 32.14 13.96 43.91
C GLY A 325 32.12 15.50 43.81
N ILE A 326 32.15 16.06 42.60
CA ILE A 326 32.21 17.51 42.36
C ILE A 326 30.79 18.09 42.32
N SER A 327 30.61 19.36 42.72
CA SER A 327 29.32 20.04 42.58
C SER A 327 28.84 20.07 41.11
N ALA A 328 27.53 19.95 40.90
CA ALA A 328 26.93 19.84 39.55
C ALA A 328 27.42 20.96 38.60
N THR A 329 27.28 22.22 39.01
CA THR A 329 27.71 23.38 38.19
C THR A 329 29.19 23.35 37.80
N ARG A 330 30.06 22.85 38.68
CA ARG A 330 31.50 22.72 38.37
C ARG A 330 31.75 21.52 37.47
N ARG A 331 31.05 20.40 37.69
CA ARG A 331 31.10 19.20 36.84
C ARG A 331 30.71 19.55 35.41
N ASP A 332 29.58 20.23 35.22
CA ASP A 332 29.04 20.56 33.89
C ASP A 332 30.05 21.39 33.08
N ARG A 333 30.61 22.44 33.69
CA ARG A 333 31.65 23.28 33.08
C ARG A 333 32.93 22.52 32.71
N LEU A 334 33.35 21.58 33.56
CA LEU A 334 34.55 20.78 33.32
C LEU A 334 34.29 19.75 32.21
N VAL A 335 33.14 19.07 32.24
CA VAL A 335 32.70 18.12 31.22
C VAL A 335 32.53 18.79 29.86
N GLU A 336 31.94 19.97 29.81
CA GLU A 336 31.80 20.76 28.58
C GLU A 336 33.17 21.14 27.99
N THR A 337 34.10 21.56 28.86
CA THR A 337 35.47 21.89 28.45
C THR A 337 36.21 20.64 27.93
N LEU A 338 36.06 19.51 28.62
CA LEU A 338 36.67 18.23 28.24
C LEU A 338 36.12 17.75 26.89
N ARG A 339 34.82 17.85 26.68
CA ARG A 339 34.17 17.52 25.40
C ARG A 339 34.74 18.35 24.26
N ILE A 340 34.81 19.67 24.40
CA ILE A 340 35.34 20.55 23.34
C ILE A 340 36.81 20.26 23.07
N TRP A 341 37.58 19.94 24.12
CA TRP A 341 38.98 19.54 23.94
C TRP A 341 39.10 18.24 23.15
N LEU A 342 38.28 17.22 23.45
CA LEU A 342 38.29 15.95 22.73
C LEU A 342 37.81 16.12 21.27
N ASP A 343 36.75 16.89 21.05
CA ASP A 343 36.18 17.16 19.72
C ASP A 343 37.15 17.92 18.80
N THR A 344 37.89 18.91 19.34
CA THR A 344 38.68 19.84 18.53
C THR A 344 40.18 19.61 18.58
N ARG A 345 40.69 18.99 19.65
CA ARG A 345 42.12 18.94 19.99
C ARG A 345 42.80 20.32 19.92
N GLY A 346 42.00 21.38 20.11
CA GLY A 346 42.38 22.75 19.81
C GLY A 346 43.21 23.42 20.90
N THR A 347 43.82 24.54 20.55
CA THR A 347 44.51 25.43 21.50
C THR A 347 43.51 26.07 22.47
N ALA A 348 44.00 26.54 23.63
CA ALA A 348 43.16 27.24 24.61
C ALA A 348 42.45 28.48 24.04
N ALA A 349 43.01 29.12 23.01
CA ALA A 349 42.39 30.25 22.33
C ALA A 349 41.18 29.81 21.48
N GLN A 350 41.33 28.73 20.70
CA GLN A 350 40.25 28.15 19.90
C GLN A 350 39.11 27.63 20.78
N MET A 351 39.46 26.89 21.83
CA MET A 351 38.49 26.42 22.81
C MET A 351 37.78 27.56 23.53
N GLY A 352 38.50 28.65 23.87
CA GLY A 352 37.92 29.81 24.54
C GLY A 352 36.84 30.49 23.69
N ALA A 353 37.08 30.60 22.37
CA ALA A 353 36.08 31.10 21.43
C ALA A 353 34.83 30.19 21.35
N LEU A 354 35.00 28.87 21.39
CA LEU A 354 33.88 27.91 21.35
C LEU A 354 33.08 27.86 22.65
N LEU A 355 33.73 28.12 23.79
CA LEU A 355 33.13 28.11 25.13
C LEU A 355 32.62 29.49 25.58
N ASP A 356 32.84 30.54 24.80
CA ASP A 356 32.65 31.94 25.19
C ASP A 356 33.31 32.30 26.53
N VAL A 357 34.57 31.86 26.71
CA VAL A 357 35.38 32.16 27.90
C VAL A 357 36.79 32.59 27.53
N HIS A 358 37.41 33.37 28.41
CA HIS A 358 38.80 33.78 28.24
C HIS A 358 39.74 32.55 28.16
N PRO A 359 40.76 32.53 27.27
CA PRO A 359 41.67 31.38 27.11
C PRO A 359 42.36 30.94 28.41
N GLN A 360 42.57 31.86 29.36
CA GLN A 360 43.13 31.52 30.67
C GLN A 360 42.19 30.65 31.52
N THR A 361 40.88 30.85 31.40
CA THR A 361 39.86 30.02 32.05
C THR A 361 39.90 28.60 31.49
N VAL A 362 40.07 28.46 30.17
CA VAL A 362 40.27 27.14 29.53
C VAL A 362 41.50 26.44 30.09
N ARG A 363 42.66 27.12 30.12
CA ARG A 363 43.90 26.53 30.68
C ARG A 363 43.74 26.10 32.14
N TYR A 364 43.00 26.86 32.93
CA TYR A 364 42.70 26.53 34.32
C TYR A 364 41.79 25.29 34.43
N ARG A 365 40.72 25.23 33.63
CA ARG A 365 39.82 24.07 33.58
C ARG A 365 40.53 22.82 33.08
N MET A 366 41.39 22.92 32.05
CA MET A 366 42.19 21.80 31.55
C MET A 366 43.17 21.27 32.59
N ARG A 367 43.91 22.14 33.29
CA ARG A 367 44.77 21.70 34.41
C ARG A 367 43.98 21.02 35.53
N SER A 368 42.76 21.49 35.80
CA SER A 368 41.86 20.83 36.76
C SER A 368 41.43 19.45 36.27
N LEU A 369 41.07 19.31 35.00
CA LEU A 369 40.72 18.03 34.37
C LEU A 369 41.90 17.04 34.42
N GLU A 370 43.12 17.48 34.08
CA GLU A 370 44.34 16.68 34.17
C GLU A 370 44.59 16.20 35.62
N THR A 371 44.33 17.04 36.61
CA THR A 371 44.48 16.68 38.03
C THR A 371 43.42 15.67 38.48
N ILE A 372 42.18 15.79 37.98
CA ILE A 372 41.04 14.96 38.40
C ILE A 372 41.08 13.59 37.71
N PHE A 373 41.26 13.57 36.39
CA PHE A 373 41.24 12.35 35.58
C PHE A 373 42.62 11.66 35.52
N GLY A 374 43.71 12.38 35.77
CA GLY A 374 45.07 11.83 35.80
C GLY A 374 45.42 11.07 34.52
N ASP A 375 45.96 9.87 34.69
CA ASP A 375 46.42 9.00 33.60
C ASP A 375 45.28 8.56 32.67
N GLN A 376 44.01 8.66 33.07
CA GLN A 376 42.85 8.29 32.25
C GLN A 376 42.78 9.09 30.93
N LEU A 377 43.22 10.37 30.94
CA LEU A 377 43.24 11.18 29.71
C LEU A 377 44.49 10.95 28.84
N VAL A 378 45.52 10.32 29.41
CA VAL A 378 46.76 9.96 28.72
C VAL A 378 46.60 8.61 28.03
N ASP A 379 45.98 7.65 28.72
CA ASP A 379 45.68 6.31 28.21
C ASP A 379 44.76 6.36 26.98
N PRO A 380 45.18 5.84 25.81
CA PRO A 380 44.39 5.91 24.58
C PRO A 380 43.01 5.24 24.67
N GLU A 381 42.90 4.11 25.38
CA GLU A 381 41.66 3.34 25.50
C GLU A 381 40.65 4.07 26.38
N SER A 382 41.08 4.50 27.57
CA SER A 382 40.26 5.27 28.51
C SER A 382 39.82 6.62 27.95
N ARG A 383 40.71 7.31 27.23
CA ARG A 383 40.37 8.56 26.54
C ARG A 383 39.29 8.34 25.47
N PHE A 384 39.40 7.27 24.68
CA PHE A 384 38.37 6.93 23.68
C PHE A 384 37.02 6.60 24.33
N ALA A 385 37.02 5.79 25.40
CA ALA A 385 35.81 5.48 26.15
C ALA A 385 35.14 6.75 26.72
N THR A 386 35.94 7.65 27.29
CA THR A 386 35.47 8.95 27.80
C THR A 386 34.86 9.80 26.69
N GLU A 387 35.52 9.90 25.53
CA GLU A 387 35.01 10.63 24.37
C GLU A 387 33.68 10.08 23.87
N ALA A 388 33.58 8.75 23.74
CA ALA A 388 32.35 8.07 23.31
C ALA A 388 31.18 8.33 24.29
N VAL A 389 31.43 8.22 25.60
CA VAL A 389 30.45 8.52 26.66
C VAL A 389 29.97 9.96 26.55
N LEU A 390 30.88 10.93 26.49
CA LEU A 390 30.50 12.35 26.44
C LEU A 390 29.68 12.69 25.20
N ARG A 391 30.01 12.08 24.06
CA ARG A 391 29.25 12.23 22.83
C ARG A 391 27.85 11.63 22.94
N ALA A 392 27.73 10.44 23.52
CA ALA A 392 26.45 9.76 23.69
C ALA A 392 25.54 10.48 24.72
N LEU A 393 26.10 10.98 25.83
CA LEU A 393 25.35 11.77 26.81
C LEU A 393 24.82 13.09 26.21
N ARG A 394 25.61 13.76 25.36
CA ARG A 394 25.15 14.95 24.62
C ARG A 394 24.02 14.63 23.66
N LEU A 395 24.07 13.49 22.97
CA LEU A 395 22.96 13.05 22.13
C LEU A 395 21.69 12.85 22.97
N ARG A 396 21.80 12.26 24.16
CA ARG A 396 20.67 12.10 25.09
C ARG A 396 20.15 13.41 25.67
N SER A 397 20.99 14.41 25.93
CA SER A 397 20.51 15.70 26.46
C SER A 397 19.63 16.45 25.45
N ARG A 398 19.84 16.24 24.13
CA ARG A 398 18.90 16.72 23.09
C ARG A 398 17.50 16.14 23.28
N SER A 399 17.40 14.90 23.77
CA SER A 399 16.10 14.23 23.96
C SER A 399 15.26 14.75 25.11
N THR A 400 15.90 15.24 26.17
CA THR A 400 15.20 15.72 27.36
C THR A 400 14.80 17.20 27.27
N GLY A 401 14.99 17.84 26.11
CA GLY A 401 14.81 19.29 25.94
C GLY A 401 15.73 20.12 26.84
N THR A 402 16.71 19.47 27.48
CA THR A 402 17.68 20.11 28.35
C THR A 402 18.89 20.42 27.49
N SER A 403 18.85 21.55 26.79
CA SER A 403 20.11 22.16 26.33
C SER A 403 21.01 22.30 27.56
N PRO A 404 22.27 21.82 27.51
CA PRO A 404 23.25 22.18 28.53
C PRO A 404 23.47 23.69 28.58
#